data_AF-A0A7X9AK97-F1
#
_entry.id   AF-A0A7X9AK97-F1
#
_cell.length_a   1.000
_cell.length_b   1.000
_cell.length_c   1.000
_cell.angle_alpha   90.00
_cell.angle_beta   90.00
_cell.angle_gamma   90.00
#
_symmetry.space_group_name_H-M   'P 1'
#
loop_
_entity.id
_entity.type
_entity.pdbx_description
1 polymer ?
#
loop_
_entity_poly.entity_id
_entity_poly.type
_entity_poly.pdbx_seq_one_letter_code
_entity_poly.pdbx_strand_id
1 'polypeptide(L)'
;MDERQLIVKIKRKPKDGLIDAFEMYGPLVKAITVKVLGNSNSEDVEECISDTFIKLWQSIGSYDEQKGSLKSFIASIARNTAIDRYRKNKTDFISLPIDDLEEASPHDTEAAAINRIDIDLVKDAVRDLPEPDREIFYRRFFLSETINDIADKMVLKNKRVEKRLCKGKQKLRDLLISKGINY
;
A
#
# COMPACT_ATOMS: atom_id res chain seq x y z
N MET A 1 -1.39 11.64 -21.03
CA MET A 1 -2.49 12.31 -20.29
C MET A 1 -1.98 12.66 -18.90
N ASP A 2 -2.34 13.82 -18.37
CA ASP A 2 -1.90 14.28 -17.04
C ASP A 2 -2.79 13.74 -15.89
N GLU A 3 -2.27 13.63 -14.67
CA GLU A 3 -3.00 13.09 -13.49
C GLU A 3 -4.27 13.90 -13.21
N ARG A 4 -4.19 15.23 -13.32
CA ARG A 4 -5.35 16.13 -13.11
C ARG A 4 -6.46 15.90 -14.14
N GLN A 5 -6.08 15.69 -15.40
CA GLN A 5 -7.03 15.38 -16.47
C GLN A 5 -7.70 14.03 -16.23
N LEU A 6 -6.93 13.03 -15.78
CA LEU A 6 -7.45 11.71 -15.43
C LEU A 6 -8.49 11.79 -14.31
N ILE A 7 -8.19 12.52 -13.24
CA ILE A 7 -9.10 12.68 -12.10
C ILE A 7 -10.42 13.32 -12.54
N VAL A 8 -10.37 14.39 -13.33
CA VAL A 8 -11.56 15.05 -13.86
C VAL A 8 -12.36 14.10 -14.73
N LYS A 9 -11.69 13.29 -15.55
CA LYS A 9 -12.33 12.31 -16.43
C LYS A 9 -13.01 11.20 -15.62
N ILE A 10 -12.36 10.63 -14.61
CA ILE A 10 -12.97 9.64 -13.70
C ILE A 10 -14.22 10.21 -13.02
N LYS A 11 -14.21 11.50 -12.62
CA LYS A 11 -15.37 12.14 -11.97
C LYS A 11 -16.54 12.40 -12.93
N ARG A 12 -16.26 12.87 -14.15
CA ARG A 12 -17.29 13.34 -15.11
C ARG A 12 -17.73 12.28 -16.11
N LYS A 13 -16.83 11.39 -16.51
CA LYS A 13 -17.05 10.28 -17.45
C LYS A 13 -16.40 9.00 -16.89
N PRO A 14 -17.00 8.39 -15.85
CA PRO A 14 -16.37 7.32 -15.09
C PRO A 14 -15.89 6.14 -15.94
N LYS A 15 -16.67 5.73 -16.95
CA LYS A 15 -16.29 4.63 -17.86
C LYS A 15 -14.98 4.94 -18.60
N ASP A 16 -14.94 6.05 -19.34
CA ASP A 16 -13.76 6.42 -20.13
C ASP A 16 -12.57 6.76 -19.22
N GLY A 17 -12.81 7.39 -18.06
CA GLY A 17 -11.76 7.71 -17.10
C GLY A 17 -11.15 6.46 -16.46
N LEU A 18 -11.95 5.42 -16.20
CA LEU A 18 -11.45 4.16 -15.66
C LEU A 18 -10.67 3.35 -16.69
N ILE A 19 -11.06 3.40 -17.98
CA ILE A 19 -10.28 2.78 -19.06
C ILE A 19 -8.88 3.41 -19.11
N ASP A 20 -8.80 4.74 -19.17
CA ASP A 20 -7.52 5.44 -19.18
C ASP A 20 -6.69 5.16 -17.90
N ALA A 21 -7.34 5.08 -16.73
CA ALA A 21 -6.67 4.72 -15.49
C ALA A 21 -6.12 3.30 -15.52
N PHE A 22 -6.87 2.37 -16.12
CA PHE A 22 -6.46 0.97 -16.29
C PHE A 22 -5.26 0.86 -17.22
N GLU A 23 -5.27 1.56 -18.34
CA GLU A 23 -4.12 1.60 -19.27
C GLU A 23 -2.87 2.17 -18.59
N MET A 24 -3.03 3.24 -17.81
CA MET A 24 -1.91 3.94 -17.17
C MET A 24 -1.34 3.19 -15.96
N TYR A 25 -2.20 2.66 -15.09
CA TYR A 25 -1.81 2.11 -13.79
C TYR A 25 -2.02 0.60 -13.67
N GLY A 26 -2.61 -0.07 -14.66
CA GLY A 26 -2.83 -1.51 -14.67
C GLY A 26 -1.57 -2.34 -14.36
N PRO A 27 -0.41 -2.05 -14.98
CA PRO A 27 0.84 -2.75 -14.65
C PRO A 27 1.27 -2.59 -13.19
N LEU A 28 1.12 -1.39 -12.62
CA LEU A 28 1.44 -1.11 -11.21
C LEU A 28 0.49 -1.87 -10.27
N VAL A 29 -0.82 -1.81 -10.54
CA VAL A 29 -1.83 -2.51 -9.75
C VAL A 29 -1.59 -4.01 -9.79
N LYS A 30 -1.33 -4.57 -10.98
CA LYS A 30 -1.01 -6.00 -11.16
C LYS A 30 0.23 -6.41 -10.36
N ALA A 31 1.32 -5.63 -10.43
CA ALA A 31 2.55 -5.91 -9.67
C ALA A 31 2.30 -5.92 -8.16
N ILE A 32 1.50 -4.98 -7.63
CA ILE A 32 1.13 -4.94 -6.22
C ILE A 32 0.27 -6.15 -5.84
N THR A 33 -0.76 -6.46 -6.64
CA THR A 33 -1.68 -7.55 -6.39
C THR A 33 -0.97 -8.90 -6.36
N VAL A 34 -0.13 -9.19 -7.37
CA VAL A 34 0.68 -10.41 -7.46
C VAL A 34 1.62 -10.54 -6.26
N LYS A 35 2.25 -9.43 -5.85
CA LYS A 35 3.16 -9.45 -4.70
C LYS A 35 2.46 -9.82 -3.38
N VAL A 36 1.16 -9.51 -3.26
CA VAL A 36 0.39 -9.76 -2.03
C VAL A 36 -0.33 -11.11 -2.08
N LEU A 37 -0.96 -11.46 -3.20
CA LEU A 37 -1.74 -12.70 -3.35
C LEU A 37 -0.90 -13.91 -3.76
N GLY A 38 0.30 -13.67 -4.32
CA GLY A 38 1.09 -14.70 -5.00
C GLY A 38 0.62 -14.92 -6.45
N ASN A 39 1.44 -15.63 -7.23
CA ASN A 39 1.17 -15.93 -8.65
C ASN A 39 0.28 -17.16 -8.88
N SER A 40 -0.19 -17.83 -7.82
CA SER A 40 -0.77 -19.17 -7.92
C SER A 40 -2.23 -19.19 -8.39
N ASN A 41 -2.96 -18.06 -8.30
CA ASN A 41 -4.35 -17.97 -8.74
C ASN A 41 -4.58 -16.72 -9.61
N SER A 42 -4.62 -16.89 -10.93
CA SER A 42 -4.79 -15.79 -11.88
C SER A 42 -6.14 -15.10 -11.77
N GLU A 43 -7.19 -15.85 -11.43
CA GLU A 43 -8.55 -15.32 -11.30
C GLU A 43 -8.66 -14.35 -10.12
N ASP A 44 -8.05 -14.71 -8.98
CA ASP A 44 -7.97 -13.85 -7.80
C ASP A 44 -7.22 -12.53 -8.07
N VAL A 45 -6.16 -12.61 -8.89
CA VAL A 45 -5.38 -11.43 -9.28
C VAL A 45 -6.22 -10.50 -10.17
N GLU A 46 -6.90 -11.04 -11.17
CA GLU A 46 -7.74 -10.27 -12.09
C GLU A 46 -8.93 -9.61 -11.40
N GLU A 47 -9.59 -10.34 -10.50
CA GLU A 47 -10.70 -9.81 -9.72
C GLU A 47 -10.22 -8.72 -8.75
N CYS A 48 -9.08 -8.92 -8.07
CA CYS A 48 -8.50 -7.90 -7.20
C CYS A 48 -8.09 -6.63 -7.97
N ILE A 49 -7.58 -6.76 -9.20
CA ILE A 49 -7.30 -5.60 -10.06
C ILE A 49 -8.61 -4.87 -10.37
N SER A 50 -9.66 -5.59 -10.77
CA SER A 50 -10.96 -5.02 -11.09
C SER A 50 -11.57 -4.27 -9.89
N ASP A 51 -11.57 -4.90 -8.71
CA ASP A 51 -12.01 -4.30 -7.45
C ASP A 51 -11.23 -3.03 -7.10
N THR A 52 -9.93 -3.00 -7.40
CA THR A 52 -9.09 -1.82 -7.15
C THR A 52 -9.57 -0.62 -7.97
N PHE A 53 -9.87 -0.81 -9.25
CA PHE A 53 -10.36 0.27 -10.10
C PHE A 53 -11.78 0.71 -9.75
N ILE A 54 -12.64 -0.21 -9.31
CA ILE A 54 -13.97 0.13 -8.77
C ILE A 54 -13.82 1.01 -7.51
N LYS A 55 -12.95 0.62 -6.58
CA LYS A 55 -12.67 1.40 -5.37
C LYS A 55 -11.99 2.74 -5.66
N LEU A 56 -11.13 2.80 -6.69
CA LEU A 56 -10.57 4.06 -7.17
C LEU A 56 -11.68 5.02 -7.55
N TRP A 57 -12.63 4.59 -8.38
CA TRP A 57 -13.76 5.44 -8.78
C TRP A 57 -14.60 5.90 -7.57
N GLN A 58 -14.91 5.00 -6.63
CA GLN A 58 -15.68 5.33 -5.44
C GLN A 58 -14.97 6.33 -4.51
N SER A 59 -13.62 6.29 -4.47
CA SER A 59 -12.81 7.10 -3.53
C SER A 59 -12.18 8.34 -4.16
N ILE A 60 -12.23 8.50 -5.49
CA ILE A 60 -11.61 9.63 -6.21
C ILE A 60 -12.17 11.00 -5.79
N GLY A 61 -13.39 11.03 -5.25
CA GLY A 61 -14.00 12.23 -4.66
C GLY A 61 -13.20 12.79 -3.50
N SER A 62 -12.55 11.91 -2.74
CA SER A 62 -11.75 12.22 -1.55
C SER A 62 -10.25 12.35 -1.84
N TYR A 63 -9.83 12.24 -3.10
CA TYR A 63 -8.45 12.42 -3.50
C TYR A 63 -8.00 13.86 -3.23
N ASP A 64 -6.81 14.00 -2.66
CA ASP A 64 -6.21 15.25 -2.26
C ASP A 64 -4.74 15.26 -2.71
N GLU A 65 -4.43 16.11 -3.68
CA GLU A 65 -3.10 16.23 -4.29
C GLU A 65 -2.03 16.65 -3.28
N GLN A 66 -2.41 17.29 -2.16
CA GLN A 66 -1.49 17.64 -1.08
C GLN A 66 -1.06 16.43 -0.24
N LYS A 67 -1.80 15.32 -0.28
CA LYS A 67 -1.51 14.09 0.47
C LYS A 67 -0.65 13.10 -0.31
N GLY A 68 -0.45 13.33 -1.61
CA GLY A 68 0.40 12.52 -2.48
C GLY A 68 -0.15 12.40 -3.90
N SER A 69 0.67 11.83 -4.79
CA SER A 69 0.31 11.61 -6.20
C SER A 69 -0.82 10.61 -6.40
N LEU A 70 -1.49 10.70 -7.56
CA LEU A 70 -2.53 9.75 -7.94
C LEU A 70 -1.97 8.32 -8.02
N LYS A 71 -0.72 8.18 -8.47
CA LYS A 71 0.04 6.93 -8.44
C LYS A 71 0.13 6.32 -7.02
N SER A 72 0.44 7.13 -6.02
CA SER A 72 0.52 6.67 -4.62
C SER A 72 -0.86 6.31 -4.05
N PHE A 73 -1.89 7.06 -4.48
CA PHE A 73 -3.27 6.82 -4.09
C PHE A 73 -3.78 5.47 -4.60
N ILE A 74 -3.68 5.22 -5.92
CA ILE A 74 -4.11 3.94 -6.51
C ILE A 74 -3.30 2.75 -5.98
N ALA A 75 -1.99 2.92 -5.77
CA ALA A 75 -1.15 1.88 -5.17
C ALA A 75 -1.61 1.50 -3.76
N SER A 76 -2.08 2.47 -2.97
CA SER A 76 -2.64 2.23 -1.64
C SER A 76 -3.96 1.45 -1.69
N ILE A 77 -4.83 1.78 -2.65
CA ILE A 77 -6.10 1.07 -2.87
C ILE A 77 -5.82 -0.39 -3.31
N ALA A 78 -4.88 -0.58 -4.24
CA ALA A 78 -4.47 -1.90 -4.73
C ALA A 78 -3.96 -2.78 -3.58
N ARG A 79 -3.02 -2.25 -2.79
CA ARG A 79 -2.45 -2.98 -1.65
C ARG A 79 -3.50 -3.37 -0.63
N ASN A 80 -4.37 -2.44 -0.24
CA ASN A 80 -5.42 -2.73 0.73
C ASN A 80 -6.40 -3.78 0.20
N THR A 81 -6.79 -3.69 -1.07
CA THR A 81 -7.69 -4.65 -1.71
C THR A 81 -7.07 -6.05 -1.76
N ALA A 82 -5.80 -6.15 -2.15
CA ALA A 82 -5.09 -7.42 -2.19
C ALA A 82 -4.90 -8.01 -0.79
N ILE A 83 -4.59 -7.19 0.22
CA ILE A 83 -4.47 -7.64 1.62
C ILE A 83 -5.81 -8.17 2.13
N ASP A 84 -6.90 -7.44 1.89
CA ASP A 84 -8.22 -7.84 2.37
C ASP A 84 -8.64 -9.17 1.73
N ARG A 85 -8.32 -9.38 0.44
CA ARG A 85 -8.56 -10.63 -0.27
C ARG A 85 -7.66 -11.76 0.22
N TYR A 86 -6.37 -11.49 0.41
CA TYR A 86 -5.43 -12.43 1.02
C TYR A 86 -5.92 -12.94 2.37
N ARG A 87 -6.40 -12.03 3.24
CA ARG A 87 -6.95 -12.42 4.54
C ARG A 87 -8.18 -13.31 4.41
N LYS A 88 -9.12 -12.98 3.52
CA LYS A 88 -10.29 -13.84 3.27
C LYS A 88 -9.85 -15.25 2.87
N ASN A 89 -8.94 -15.37 1.91
CA ASN A 89 -8.45 -16.66 1.42
C ASN A 89 -7.63 -17.41 2.48
N LYS A 90 -6.88 -16.72 3.35
CA LYS A 90 -6.18 -17.33 4.49
C LYS A 90 -7.07 -17.71 5.66
N THR A 91 -8.28 -17.16 5.76
CA THR A 91 -9.23 -17.61 6.80
C THR A 91 -9.70 -19.04 6.51
N ASP A 92 -9.64 -19.45 5.24
CA ASP A 92 -9.92 -20.82 4.79
C ASP A 92 -8.69 -21.76 4.83
N PHE A 93 -7.47 -21.24 4.97
CA PHE A 93 -6.23 -22.02 5.03
C PHE A 93 -5.26 -21.47 6.08
N ILE A 94 -5.26 -22.10 7.26
CA ILE A 94 -4.35 -21.77 8.36
C ILE A 94 -2.91 -22.20 8.05
N SER A 95 -2.01 -21.23 8.24
CA SER A 95 -0.55 -21.31 8.41
C SER A 95 0.28 -21.49 7.14
N LEU A 96 1.25 -20.58 6.94
CA LEU A 96 2.63 -20.94 6.59
C LEU A 96 3.61 -19.80 7.01
N PRO A 97 4.88 -20.15 7.30
CA PRO A 97 5.85 -19.37 8.07
C PRO A 97 6.51 -18.21 7.32
N ILE A 98 7.16 -17.42 8.17
CA ILE A 98 8.02 -16.26 7.95
C ILE A 98 9.39 -16.78 7.49
N ASP A 99 9.68 -16.67 6.20
CA ASP A 99 11.03 -16.57 5.60
C ASP A 99 10.83 -16.85 4.11
N ASP A 100 11.01 -15.82 3.28
CA ASP A 100 11.15 -15.85 1.80
C ASP A 100 10.43 -14.66 1.15
N LEU A 101 10.86 -13.45 1.51
CA LEU A 101 10.64 -12.27 0.68
C LEU A 101 11.99 -11.66 0.32
N GLU A 102 12.90 -12.52 -0.14
CA GLU A 102 13.98 -12.10 -1.01
C GLU A 102 13.48 -11.96 -2.46
N GLU A 103 13.81 -10.79 -3.00
CA GLU A 103 13.91 -10.37 -4.40
C GLU A 103 12.90 -10.85 -5.45
N ALA A 104 12.18 -9.87 -6.02
CA ALA A 104 11.65 -9.97 -7.38
C ALA A 104 11.93 -8.69 -8.17
N SER A 105 13.10 -8.76 -8.83
CA SER A 105 13.59 -8.17 -10.09
C SER A 105 13.76 -6.65 -10.31
N PRO A 106 14.91 -6.22 -10.90
CA PRO A 106 15.26 -4.83 -11.15
C PRO A 106 14.72 -4.33 -12.50
N HIS A 107 14.12 -3.15 -12.52
CA HIS A 107 14.15 -2.34 -13.74
C HIS A 107 15.30 -1.34 -13.62
N ASP A 108 16.35 -1.59 -14.41
CA ASP A 108 17.50 -0.72 -14.62
C ASP A 108 17.05 0.68 -15.00
N THR A 109 17.09 1.56 -14.01
CA THR A 109 17.22 3.01 -14.16
C THR A 109 17.84 3.51 -12.85
N GLU A 110 18.59 4.60 -12.93
CA GLU A 110 19.15 5.33 -11.78
C GLU A 110 18.07 5.62 -10.70
N ALA A 111 16.81 5.78 -11.12
CA ALA A 111 15.65 5.90 -10.26
C ALA A 111 15.35 4.65 -9.40
N ALA A 112 15.64 3.44 -9.87
CA ALA A 112 15.46 2.21 -9.08
C ALA A 112 16.51 2.08 -7.97
N ALA A 113 17.73 2.58 -8.19
CA ALA A 113 18.76 2.67 -7.15
C ALA A 113 18.39 3.69 -6.06
N ILE A 114 17.86 4.86 -6.46
CA ILE A 114 17.33 5.87 -5.52
C ILE A 114 16.16 5.30 -4.71
N ASN A 115 15.21 4.62 -5.36
CA ASN A 115 14.09 3.97 -4.67
C ASN A 115 14.53 2.85 -3.71
N ARG A 116 15.62 2.13 -4.00
CA ARG A 116 16.18 1.12 -3.08
C ARG A 116 16.80 1.77 -1.84
N ILE A 117 17.57 2.85 -2.02
CA ILE A 117 18.14 3.64 -0.92
C ILE A 117 17.01 4.17 -0.03
N ASP A 118 15.94 4.71 -0.62
CA ASP A 118 14.77 5.22 0.12
C ASP A 118 14.06 4.10 0.90
N ILE A 119 13.91 2.91 0.32
CA ILE A 119 13.28 1.75 0.98
C ILE A 119 14.10 1.29 2.19
N ASP A 120 15.43 1.21 2.07
CA ASP A 120 16.27 0.77 3.17
C ASP A 120 16.34 1.82 4.29
N LEU A 121 16.34 3.10 3.94
CA LEU A 121 16.20 4.18 4.92
C LEU A 121 14.87 4.11 5.69
N VAL A 122 13.77 3.80 5.00
CA VAL A 122 12.45 3.62 5.62
C VAL A 122 12.45 2.39 6.53
N LYS A 123 13.06 1.27 6.11
CA LYS A 123 13.19 0.07 6.95
C LYS A 123 13.98 0.34 8.21
N ASP A 124 15.12 1.03 8.10
CA ASP A 124 15.95 1.38 9.25
C ASP A 124 15.22 2.36 10.18
N ALA A 125 14.52 3.35 9.64
CA ALA A 125 13.71 4.26 10.43
C ALA A 125 12.57 3.53 11.17
N VAL A 126 11.99 2.47 10.59
CA VAL A 126 11.01 1.60 11.27
C VAL A 126 11.65 0.74 12.35
N ARG A 127 12.89 0.26 12.16
CA ARG A 127 13.65 -0.48 13.19
C ARG A 127 13.97 0.38 14.42
N ASP A 128 14.25 1.66 14.19
CA ASP A 128 14.56 2.64 15.24
C ASP A 128 13.33 3.11 16.04
N LEU A 129 12.11 2.69 15.66
CA LEU A 129 10.92 2.99 16.45
C LEU A 129 10.98 2.28 17.81
N PRO A 130 10.65 2.96 18.92
CA PRO A 130 10.57 2.33 20.23
C PRO A 130 9.36 1.38 20.32
N GLU A 131 9.46 0.35 21.16
CA GLU A 131 8.28 -0.44 21.52
C GLU A 131 7.27 0.40 22.31
N PRO A 132 5.95 0.20 22.13
CA PRO A 132 5.29 -0.78 21.26
C PRO A 132 5.03 -0.30 19.82
N ASP A 133 5.56 0.86 19.40
CA ASP A 133 5.25 1.44 18.09
C ASP A 133 5.83 0.60 16.95
N ARG A 134 7.05 0.06 17.11
CA ARG A 134 7.67 -0.84 16.12
C ARG A 134 6.82 -2.08 15.86
N GLU A 135 6.37 -2.78 16.90
CA GLU A 135 5.50 -3.96 16.76
C GLU A 135 4.18 -3.62 16.08
N ILE A 136 3.56 -2.47 16.42
CA ILE A 136 2.33 -2.00 15.76
C ILE A 136 2.57 -1.76 14.26
N PHE A 137 3.71 -1.16 13.89
CA PHE A 137 4.09 -0.96 12.50
C PHE A 137 4.35 -2.28 11.78
N TYR A 138 5.07 -3.20 12.43
CA TYR A 138 5.36 -4.52 11.88
C TYR A 138 4.06 -5.27 11.57
N ARG A 139 3.17 -5.37 12.55
CA ARG A 139 1.85 -6.00 12.38
C ARG A 139 1.02 -5.34 11.29
N ARG A 140 1.01 -4.00 11.25
CA ARG A 140 0.19 -3.27 10.27
C ARG A 140 0.70 -3.41 8.84
N PHE A 141 2.01 -3.31 8.63
CA PHE A 141 2.59 -3.18 7.29
C PHE A 141 3.22 -4.46 6.75
N PHE A 142 3.71 -5.36 7.62
CA PHE A 142 4.33 -6.62 7.22
C PHE A 142 3.36 -7.79 7.36
N LEU A 143 2.73 -7.94 8.54
CA LEU A 143 1.73 -9.00 8.74
C LEU A 143 0.37 -8.63 8.13
N SER A 144 0.24 -7.39 7.67
CA SER A 144 -1.00 -6.88 7.09
C SER A 144 -2.17 -7.16 8.03
N GLU A 145 -2.11 -6.77 9.30
CA GLU A 145 -3.20 -6.92 10.29
C GLU A 145 -4.12 -5.68 10.28
N THR A 146 -5.40 -5.84 10.64
CA THR A 146 -6.30 -4.68 10.82
C THR A 146 -5.97 -3.94 12.11
N ILE A 147 -6.42 -2.69 12.24
CA ILE A 147 -6.29 -1.94 13.50
C ILE A 147 -6.96 -2.71 14.64
N ASN A 148 -8.10 -3.35 14.36
CA ASN A 148 -8.83 -4.19 15.31
C ASN A 148 -8.00 -5.42 15.73
N ASP A 149 -7.45 -6.17 14.78
CA ASP A 149 -6.64 -7.36 15.09
C ASP A 149 -5.40 -6.99 15.93
N ILE A 150 -4.77 -5.86 15.61
CA ILE A 150 -3.61 -5.34 16.35
C ILE A 150 -4.03 -4.94 17.76
N ALA A 151 -5.16 -4.24 17.88
CA ALA A 151 -5.71 -3.82 19.15
C ALA A 151 -6.02 -5.03 20.05
N ASP A 152 -6.63 -6.08 19.49
CA ASP A 152 -6.96 -7.30 20.21
C ASP A 152 -5.71 -8.07 20.63
N LYS A 153 -4.75 -8.28 19.71
CA LYS A 153 -3.51 -9.02 19.99
C LYS A 153 -2.59 -8.31 20.96
N MET A 154 -2.52 -6.98 20.89
CA MET A 154 -1.65 -6.18 21.77
C MET A 154 -2.36 -5.69 23.04
N VAL A 155 -3.63 -6.07 23.24
CA VAL A 155 -4.46 -5.63 24.37
C VAL A 155 -4.49 -4.09 24.47
N LEU A 156 -4.68 -3.44 23.33
CA LEU A 156 -4.77 -1.99 23.17
C LEU A 156 -6.16 -1.58 22.69
N LYS A 157 -6.54 -0.32 22.91
CA LYS A 157 -7.75 0.25 22.28
C LYS A 157 -7.45 0.61 20.82
N ASN A 158 -8.40 0.39 19.91
CA ASN A 158 -8.30 0.80 18.49
C ASN A 158 -7.80 2.23 18.29
N LYS A 159 -8.41 3.20 19.00
CA LYS A 159 -7.99 4.61 18.95
C LYS A 159 -6.54 4.82 19.38
N ARG A 160 -5.99 3.96 20.25
CA ARG A 160 -4.59 4.04 20.70
C ARG A 160 -3.65 3.51 19.61
N VAL A 161 -4.02 2.43 18.93
CA VAL A 161 -3.28 1.88 17.78
C VAL A 161 -3.25 2.90 16.63
N GLU A 162 -4.40 3.50 16.28
CA GLU A 162 -4.48 4.57 15.26
C GLU A 162 -3.59 5.77 15.60
N LYS A 163 -3.67 6.25 16.84
CA LYS A 163 -2.87 7.40 17.29
C LYS A 163 -1.37 7.11 17.23
N ARG A 164 -0.96 5.88 17.58
CA ARG A 164 0.43 5.44 17.50
C ARG A 164 0.91 5.32 16.05
N LEU A 165 0.11 4.72 15.16
CA LEU A 165 0.39 4.66 13.73
C LEU A 165 0.52 6.05 13.10
N CYS A 166 -0.39 6.97 13.42
CA CYS A 166 -0.35 8.34 12.93
C CYS A 166 0.92 9.07 13.39
N LYS A 167 1.25 9.00 14.69
CA LYS A 167 2.48 9.59 15.24
C LYS A 167 3.75 8.98 14.66
N GLY A 168 3.79 7.65 14.50
CA GLY A 168 4.93 6.97 13.90
C GLY A 168 5.14 7.38 12.45
N LYS A 169 4.05 7.53 11.66
CA LYS A 169 4.14 8.00 10.27
C LYS A 169 4.69 9.42 10.21
N GLN A 170 4.27 10.29 11.13
CA GLN A 170 4.77 11.66 11.19
C GLN A 170 6.26 11.69 11.55
N LYS A 171 6.69 10.92 12.56
CA LYS A 171 8.11 10.79 12.89
C LYS A 171 8.96 10.24 11.74
N LEU A 172 8.46 9.22 11.05
CA LEU A 172 9.14 8.67 9.87
C LEU A 172 9.25 9.74 8.78
N ARG A 173 8.19 10.51 8.53
CA ARG A 173 8.20 11.62 7.57
C ARG A 173 9.24 12.67 7.95
N ASP A 174 9.26 13.12 9.20
CA ASP A 174 10.21 14.12 9.68
C ASP A 174 11.66 13.62 9.57
N LEU A 175 11.90 12.34 9.88
CA LEU A 175 13.22 11.72 9.78
C LEU A 175 13.68 11.59 8.33
N LEU A 176 12.79 11.23 7.41
CA LEU A 176 13.10 11.16 5.97
C LEU A 176 13.39 12.55 5.39
N ILE A 177 12.63 13.57 5.78
CA ILE A 177 12.89 14.98 5.39
C ILE A 177 14.25 15.43 5.94
N SER A 178 14.58 15.11 7.19
CA SER A 178 15.87 15.47 7.80
C SER A 178 17.07 14.81 7.10
N LYS A 179 16.85 13.65 6.48
CA LYS A 179 17.85 12.91 5.68
C LYS A 179 17.84 13.31 4.20
N GLY A 180 17.09 14.35 3.81
CA GLY A 180 17.11 14.94 2.47
C GLY A 180 16.16 14.30 1.46
N ILE A 181 15.29 13.37 1.88
CA ILE A 181 14.28 12.75 1.01
C ILE A 181 13.01 13.60 1.07
N ASN A 182 12.71 14.32 -0.01
CA ASN A 182 11.44 15.04 -0.18
C ASN A 182 10.42 14.15 -0.91
N TYR A 183 9.24 13.98 -0.31
CA TYR A 183 8.10 13.21 -0.83
C TYR A 183 6.88 14.11 -1.02
#